data_AF-A0A146FA04-F1
#
_entry.id   AF-A0A146FA04-F1
#
_cell.length_a   1.000
_cell.length_b   1.000
_cell.length_c   1.000
_cell.angle_alpha   90.00
_cell.angle_beta   90.00
_cell.angle_gamma   90.00
#
_symmetry.space_group_name_H-M   'P 1'
#
loop_
_entity.id
_entity.type
_entity.pdbx_description
1 polymer ?
#
loop_
_entity_poly.entity_id
_entity_poly.type
_entity_poly.pdbx_seq_one_letter_code
_entity_poly.pdbx_strand_id
1 'polypeptide(L)'
;MSLQSALIILVLLWDSEGQSKRFHTLKSLAYAKAIQMGMHNVDAGSSDVGQDRLEQEMKRRLWWHLTCTDWLLGSAPGPQQGIYMISPHHTTVKYPANIEDEDLTEEGIHRHPKPDRHPTSMSFFLCRLKFAQLCRESMDAIQHAKTTQPSQLIYPLILEISDKYMSFLRELPWFFRLEDEEDEAKRTDLTKKQPYISHQRAVLLYGIYSRLGRLHRPFVTKGIADPGFAGSYNIGIECAERLLRIRRMTAVHGSQLLDIFGRSQSVDQHTFNAMLLLTIDVMAHPNSPDSERRRADVIEICHILQDKHVRLGQPANGISRAVQMLLDIVRNSNRPHIKDKDRIDSTGQVSSNTAQSMDSLVVPDQCTMASEASYQTAWIDEFLSISDDQDMDTLFDELWGSYSETSIPSREGFLNREGLS
;
A
#
# COMPACT_ATOMS: atom_id res chain seq x y z
N MET A 1 3.06 9.94 -30.98
CA MET A 1 2.14 9.55 -29.89
C MET A 1 1.54 10.80 -29.27
N SER A 2 0.21 10.86 -29.13
CA SER A 2 -0.46 11.97 -28.41
C SER A 2 -0.21 11.85 -26.90
N LEU A 3 -0.43 12.93 -26.14
CA LEU A 3 -0.29 12.87 -24.68
C LEU A 3 -1.32 11.91 -24.05
N GLN A 4 -2.56 11.93 -24.54
CA GLN A 4 -3.62 11.02 -24.10
C GLN A 4 -3.22 9.55 -24.29
N SER A 5 -2.71 9.19 -25.47
CA SER A 5 -2.23 7.83 -25.71
C SER A 5 -1.08 7.44 -24.77
N ALA A 6 -0.16 8.38 -24.50
CA ALA A 6 0.93 8.14 -23.57
C ALA A 6 0.42 7.87 -22.14
N LEU A 7 -0.57 8.64 -21.67
CA LEU A 7 -1.15 8.45 -20.33
C LEU A 7 -1.95 7.16 -20.21
N ILE A 8 -2.69 6.77 -21.26
CA ILE A 8 -3.41 5.48 -21.28
C ILE A 8 -2.40 4.32 -21.19
N ILE A 9 -1.35 4.35 -22.00
CA ILE A 9 -0.30 3.33 -21.96
C ILE A 9 0.42 3.34 -20.60
N LEU A 10 0.61 4.50 -19.99
CA LEU A 10 1.22 4.62 -18.67
C LEU A 10 0.41 3.88 -17.59
N VAL A 11 -0.92 4.01 -17.60
CA VAL A 11 -1.81 3.27 -16.70
C VAL A 11 -1.71 1.75 -16.96
N LEU A 12 -1.72 1.34 -18.23
CA LEU A 12 -1.60 -0.08 -18.58
C LEU A 12 -0.25 -0.69 -18.18
N LEU A 13 0.85 0.06 -18.33
CA LEU A 13 2.18 -0.36 -17.90
C LEU A 13 2.29 -0.44 -16.38
N TRP A 14 1.66 0.48 -15.64
CA TRP A 14 1.60 0.41 -14.19
C TRP A 14 0.95 -0.90 -13.72
N ASP A 15 -0.19 -1.26 -14.33
CA ASP A 15 -0.92 -2.46 -13.92
C ASP A 15 -0.22 -3.75 -14.35
N SER A 16 0.46 -3.77 -15.49
CA SER A 16 1.10 -4.97 -16.02
C SER A 16 2.54 -5.19 -15.52
N GLU A 17 3.36 -4.15 -15.48
CA GLU A 17 4.79 -4.21 -15.16
C GLU A 17 5.17 -3.45 -13.88
N GLY A 18 4.27 -2.65 -13.29
CA GLY A 18 4.58 -1.80 -12.14
C GLY A 18 5.53 -0.65 -12.49
N GLN A 19 6.51 -0.39 -11.61
CA GLN A 19 7.51 0.69 -11.75
C GLN A 19 8.66 0.31 -12.72
N SER A 20 8.33 -0.17 -13.92
CA SER A 20 9.35 -0.64 -14.87
C SER A 20 10.15 0.51 -15.51
N LYS A 21 11.31 0.19 -16.10
CA LYS A 21 12.10 1.16 -16.89
C LYS A 21 11.28 1.79 -18.02
N ARG A 22 10.37 1.02 -18.64
CA ARG A 22 9.46 1.50 -19.69
C ARG A 22 8.45 2.47 -19.13
N PHE A 23 7.86 2.15 -17.98
CA PHE A 23 6.93 3.03 -17.27
C PHE A 23 7.59 4.39 -16.97
N HIS A 24 8.77 4.41 -16.36
CA HIS A 24 9.48 5.66 -16.05
C HIS A 24 9.87 6.46 -17.29
N THR A 25 10.34 5.80 -18.35
CA THR A 25 10.68 6.46 -19.62
C THR A 25 9.46 7.14 -20.23
N LEU A 26 8.33 6.43 -20.29
CA LEU A 26 7.08 6.96 -20.84
C LEU A 26 6.54 8.11 -19.98
N LYS A 27 6.62 8.00 -18.65
CA LYS A 27 6.21 9.07 -17.72
C LYS A 27 6.99 10.35 -17.98
N SER A 28 8.32 10.26 -18.10
CA SER A 28 9.19 11.41 -18.38
C SER A 28 8.87 12.04 -19.73
N LEU A 29 8.59 11.23 -20.76
CA LEU A 29 8.18 11.73 -22.07
C LEU A 29 6.81 12.43 -22.03
N ALA A 30 5.84 11.86 -21.30
CA ALA A 30 4.52 12.44 -21.12
C ALA A 30 4.62 13.79 -20.38
N TYR A 31 5.46 13.88 -19.35
CA TYR A 31 5.73 15.13 -18.66
C TYR A 31 6.37 16.19 -19.56
N ALA A 32 7.45 15.85 -20.27
CA ALA A 32 8.08 16.77 -21.20
C ALA A 32 7.09 17.30 -22.25
N LYS A 33 6.22 16.43 -22.77
CA LYS A 33 5.16 16.80 -23.72
C LYS A 33 4.12 17.72 -23.09
N ALA A 34 3.67 17.46 -21.87
CA ALA A 34 2.71 18.31 -21.16
C ALA A 34 3.29 19.72 -20.92
N ILE A 35 4.58 19.81 -20.57
CA ILE A 35 5.29 21.09 -20.42
C ILE A 35 5.37 21.84 -21.76
N GLN A 36 5.75 21.18 -22.86
CA GLN A 36 5.80 21.77 -24.20
C GLN A 36 4.42 22.30 -24.67
N MET A 37 3.33 21.69 -24.19
CA MET A 37 1.96 22.14 -24.45
C MET A 37 1.48 23.26 -23.51
N GLY A 38 2.33 23.76 -22.61
CA GLY A 38 1.98 24.82 -21.66
C GLY A 38 0.97 24.41 -20.58
N MET A 39 0.75 23.10 -20.37
CA MET A 39 -0.34 22.62 -19.50
C MET A 39 -0.17 22.99 -18.02
N HIS A 40 1.05 23.23 -17.58
CA HIS A 40 1.38 23.64 -16.21
C HIS A 40 0.93 25.06 -15.86
N ASN A 41 0.55 25.88 -16.85
CA ASN A 41 0.19 27.29 -16.69
C ASN A 41 -1.12 27.64 -17.43
N VAL A 42 -2.02 26.66 -17.61
CA VAL A 42 -3.29 26.83 -18.32
C VAL A 42 -4.13 27.98 -17.78
N ASP A 43 -4.03 28.25 -16.48
CA ASP A 43 -4.79 29.29 -15.79
C ASP A 43 -3.94 30.53 -15.43
N ALA A 44 -2.75 30.70 -16.01
CA ALA A 44 -1.83 31.81 -15.72
C ALA A 44 -2.18 33.15 -16.42
N GLY A 45 -3.35 33.27 -17.06
CA GLY A 45 -3.81 34.47 -17.78
C GLY A 45 -5.25 34.87 -17.45
N SER A 46 -5.62 36.12 -17.76
CA SER A 46 -6.89 36.75 -17.32
C SER A 46 -7.96 36.92 -18.40
N SER A 47 -7.72 36.61 -19.68
CA SER A 47 -8.71 36.80 -20.74
C SER A 47 -9.41 35.49 -21.11
N ASP A 48 -10.58 35.26 -20.50
CA ASP A 48 -11.55 34.22 -20.91
C ASP A 48 -12.17 34.47 -22.29
N VAL A 49 -11.89 35.63 -22.91
CA VAL A 49 -12.49 36.05 -24.17
C VAL A 49 -11.86 35.26 -25.31
N GLY A 50 -12.67 34.39 -25.94
CA GLY A 50 -12.29 33.61 -27.12
C GLY A 50 -11.47 32.34 -26.84
N GLN A 51 -11.34 31.92 -25.58
CA GLN A 51 -10.68 30.67 -25.23
C GLN A 51 -11.67 29.49 -25.27
N ASP A 52 -11.27 28.42 -25.97
CA ASP A 52 -12.00 27.16 -25.99
C ASP A 52 -12.04 26.55 -24.57
N ARG A 53 -13.23 26.54 -23.97
CA ARG A 53 -13.47 26.07 -22.61
C ARG A 53 -13.29 24.58 -22.47
N LEU A 54 -13.66 23.83 -23.51
CA LEU A 54 -13.47 22.38 -23.58
C LEU A 54 -11.96 22.09 -23.60
N GLU A 55 -11.19 22.76 -24.45
CA GLU A 55 -9.73 22.57 -24.52
C GLU A 55 -9.06 22.91 -23.18
N GLN A 56 -9.46 24.00 -22.52
CA GLN A 56 -8.94 24.35 -21.19
C GLN A 56 -9.18 23.25 -20.17
N GLU A 57 -10.42 22.79 -20.06
CA GLU A 57 -10.78 21.76 -19.09
C GLU A 57 -10.08 20.43 -19.40
N MET A 58 -9.93 20.08 -20.69
CA MET A 58 -9.12 18.93 -21.09
C MET A 58 -7.65 19.06 -20.68
N LYS A 59 -7.05 20.24 -20.86
CA LYS A 59 -5.67 20.51 -20.39
C LYS A 59 -5.56 20.39 -18.87
N ARG A 60 -6.54 20.92 -18.11
CA ARG A 60 -6.57 20.76 -16.63
C ARG A 60 -6.64 19.29 -16.23
N ARG A 61 -7.56 18.52 -16.83
CA ARG A 61 -7.72 17.09 -16.53
C ARG A 61 -6.46 16.28 -16.85
N LEU A 62 -5.82 16.54 -17.99
CA LEU A 62 -4.56 15.89 -18.37
C LEU A 62 -3.40 16.26 -17.44
N TRP A 63 -3.27 17.54 -17.09
CA TRP A 63 -2.26 18.00 -16.14
C TRP A 63 -2.44 17.34 -14.78
N TRP A 64 -3.63 17.45 -14.19
CA TRP A 64 -3.92 16.84 -12.90
C TRP A 64 -3.82 15.32 -12.93
N HIS A 65 -4.12 14.65 -14.04
CA HIS A 65 -3.92 13.21 -14.15
C HIS A 65 -2.44 12.86 -13.96
N LEU A 66 -1.56 13.57 -14.66
CA LEU A 66 -0.12 13.39 -14.57
C LEU A 66 0.43 13.74 -13.19
N THR A 67 0.01 14.86 -12.60
CA THR A 67 0.37 15.29 -11.24
C THR A 67 -0.03 14.26 -10.20
N CYS A 68 -1.28 13.78 -10.24
CA CYS A 68 -1.75 12.75 -9.33
C CYS A 68 -0.95 11.46 -9.48
N THR A 69 -0.64 11.05 -10.71
CA THR A 69 0.20 9.86 -10.95
C THR A 69 1.58 10.04 -10.35
N ASP A 70 2.21 11.20 -10.53
CA ASP A 70 3.55 11.48 -9.99
C ASP A 70 3.59 11.47 -8.45
N TRP A 71 2.58 12.06 -7.79
CA TRP A 71 2.47 12.06 -6.33
C TRP A 71 2.14 10.69 -5.75
N LEU A 72 1.21 9.95 -6.38
CA LEU A 72 0.87 8.59 -5.97
C LEU A 72 2.05 7.63 -6.13
N LEU A 73 2.86 7.84 -7.17
CA LEU A 73 4.07 7.09 -7.45
C LEU A 73 5.15 7.34 -6.40
N GLY A 74 5.43 8.60 -6.07
CA GLY A 74 6.37 8.95 -5.01
C GLY A 74 5.97 8.37 -3.66
N SER A 75 4.67 8.25 -3.42
CA SER A 75 4.14 7.65 -2.20
C SER A 75 4.20 6.12 -2.17
N ALA A 76 4.53 5.44 -3.27
CA ALA A 76 4.60 3.97 -3.33
C ALA A 76 6.06 3.50 -3.21
N PRO A 77 6.30 2.27 -2.69
CA PRO A 77 7.63 1.65 -2.75
C PRO A 77 8.13 1.54 -4.18
N GLY A 78 9.39 1.88 -4.40
CA GLY A 78 10.05 1.79 -5.71
C GLY A 78 11.10 2.88 -5.92
N PRO A 79 11.67 2.99 -7.14
CA PRO A 79 12.79 3.89 -7.42
C PRO A 79 12.51 5.38 -7.16
N GLN A 80 11.24 5.78 -7.14
CA GLN A 80 10.82 7.17 -6.91
C GLN A 80 10.30 7.40 -5.47
N GLN A 81 10.44 6.44 -4.57
CA GLN A 81 9.92 6.58 -3.21
C GLN A 81 10.41 7.87 -2.54
N GLY A 82 9.47 8.61 -1.96
CA GLY A 82 9.74 9.84 -1.20
C GLY A 82 10.02 11.08 -2.05
N ILE A 83 10.00 10.98 -3.38
CA ILE A 83 10.23 12.12 -4.27
C ILE A 83 9.13 12.26 -5.32
N TYR A 84 8.91 13.49 -5.77
CA TYR A 84 8.03 13.82 -6.88
C TYR A 84 8.66 14.93 -7.73
N MET A 85 8.27 14.97 -9.00
CA MET A 85 8.79 15.90 -9.99
C MET A 85 7.90 17.15 -10.11
N ILE A 86 6.58 16.99 -9.96
CA ILE A 86 5.62 18.08 -10.15
C ILE A 86 5.37 18.79 -8.82
N SER A 87 6.05 19.91 -8.63
CA SER A 87 5.84 20.80 -7.48
C SER A 87 4.57 21.63 -7.64
N PRO A 88 3.70 21.69 -6.62
CA PRO A 88 2.52 22.55 -6.66
C PRO A 88 2.88 24.04 -6.79
N HIS A 89 4.08 24.45 -6.34
CA HIS A 89 4.54 25.83 -6.41
C HIS A 89 4.99 26.27 -7.80
N HIS A 90 5.11 25.35 -8.75
CA HIS A 90 5.61 25.64 -10.11
C HIS A 90 4.49 25.64 -11.16
N THR A 91 3.23 25.62 -10.73
CA THR A 91 2.09 25.41 -11.62
C THR A 91 0.94 26.35 -11.30
N THR A 92 0.26 26.82 -12.34
CA THR A 92 -0.98 27.62 -12.23
C THR A 92 -2.09 26.91 -13.01
N VAL A 93 -2.74 25.95 -12.35
CA VAL A 93 -3.82 25.12 -12.93
C VAL A 93 -4.92 24.94 -11.89
N LYS A 94 -6.15 25.35 -12.21
CA LYS A 94 -7.34 25.16 -11.37
C LYS A 94 -7.70 23.69 -11.30
N TYR A 95 -8.39 23.27 -10.24
CA TYR A 95 -8.94 21.91 -10.17
C TYR A 95 -10.00 21.69 -11.26
N PRO A 96 -10.10 20.47 -11.80
CA PRO A 96 -11.17 20.13 -12.74
C PRO A 96 -12.54 20.21 -12.08
N ALA A 97 -13.56 20.47 -12.88
CA ALA A 97 -14.93 20.57 -12.40
C ALA A 97 -15.59 19.18 -12.28
N ASN A 98 -16.52 19.04 -11.32
CA ASN A 98 -17.38 17.87 -11.22
C ASN A 98 -18.55 17.95 -12.22
N ILE A 99 -18.26 17.71 -13.49
CA ILE A 99 -19.22 17.81 -14.61
C ILE A 99 -19.17 16.55 -15.45
N GLU A 100 -20.29 16.21 -16.09
CA GLU A 100 -20.32 15.17 -17.12
C GLU A 100 -19.65 15.68 -18.40
N ASP A 101 -19.14 14.76 -19.21
CA ASP A 101 -18.42 15.11 -20.44
C ASP A 101 -19.37 15.74 -21.48
N GLU A 102 -20.64 15.30 -21.51
CA GLU A 102 -21.68 15.83 -22.40
C GLU A 102 -22.11 17.25 -22.04
N ASP A 103 -21.86 17.69 -20.80
CA ASP A 103 -22.19 19.04 -20.33
C ASP A 103 -21.05 20.05 -20.60
N LEU A 104 -19.93 19.61 -21.19
CA LEU A 104 -18.74 20.42 -21.51
C LEU A 104 -18.60 20.64 -23.02
N THR A 105 -18.69 21.89 -23.47
CA THR A 105 -18.56 22.26 -24.89
C THR A 105 -17.58 23.41 -25.10
N GLU A 106 -17.25 23.70 -26.37
CA GLU A 106 -16.38 24.82 -26.75
C GLU A 106 -16.93 26.16 -26.26
N GLU A 107 -18.27 26.31 -26.25
CA GLU A 107 -18.98 27.50 -25.76
C GLU A 107 -18.94 27.63 -24.22
N GLY A 108 -18.70 26.53 -23.51
CA GLY A 108 -18.55 26.51 -22.06
C GLY A 108 -19.22 25.34 -21.37
N ILE A 109 -19.47 25.54 -20.07
CA ILE A 109 -20.16 24.56 -19.23
C ILE A 109 -21.67 24.84 -19.35
N HIS A 110 -22.41 23.93 -19.96
CA HIS A 110 -23.87 24.07 -20.12
C HIS A 110 -24.65 23.84 -18.81
N ARG A 111 -24.03 23.16 -17.82
CA ARG A 111 -24.63 22.91 -16.51
C ARG A 111 -23.65 23.10 -15.37
N HIS A 112 -24.09 23.77 -14.30
CA HIS A 112 -23.25 23.98 -13.12
C HIS A 112 -22.65 22.68 -12.59
N PRO A 113 -21.37 22.73 -12.12
CA PRO A 113 -20.72 21.60 -11.48
C PRO A 113 -21.59 21.00 -10.38
N LYS A 114 -21.62 19.67 -10.33
CA LYS A 114 -22.42 18.92 -9.37
C LYS A 114 -21.70 18.88 -8.00
N PRO A 115 -22.44 18.85 -6.88
CA PRO A 115 -21.83 18.62 -5.57
C PRO A 115 -21.10 17.27 -5.50
N ASP A 116 -20.07 17.15 -4.66
CA ASP A 116 -19.25 15.94 -4.50
C ASP A 116 -20.04 14.66 -4.18
N ARG A 117 -21.23 14.79 -3.58
CA ARG A 117 -22.12 13.65 -3.24
C ARG A 117 -22.97 13.15 -4.42
N HIS A 118 -22.93 13.85 -5.56
CA HIS A 118 -23.61 13.45 -6.79
C HIS A 118 -22.63 12.71 -7.71
N PRO A 119 -22.91 11.45 -8.08
CA PRO A 119 -22.02 10.69 -8.95
C PRO A 119 -21.99 11.26 -10.36
N THR A 120 -20.80 11.33 -10.93
CA THR A 120 -20.47 11.77 -12.30
C THR A 120 -19.28 10.97 -12.83
N SER A 121 -18.98 11.06 -14.13
CA SER A 121 -17.75 10.51 -14.70
C SER A 121 -16.47 11.03 -14.01
N MET A 122 -16.50 12.27 -13.49
CA MET A 122 -15.36 12.94 -12.85
C MET A 122 -15.20 12.62 -11.35
N SER A 123 -16.19 11.98 -10.73
CA SER A 123 -16.18 11.75 -9.27
C SER A 123 -14.95 10.98 -8.77
N PHE A 124 -14.56 9.91 -9.47
CA PHE A 124 -13.35 9.15 -9.13
C PHE A 124 -12.09 9.99 -9.31
N PHE A 125 -11.99 10.75 -10.39
CA PHE A 125 -10.82 11.57 -10.68
C PHE A 125 -10.59 12.61 -9.58
N LEU A 126 -11.66 13.27 -9.12
CA LEU A 126 -11.60 14.24 -8.03
C LEU A 126 -11.20 13.60 -6.69
N CYS A 127 -11.73 12.42 -6.38
CA CYS A 127 -11.32 11.68 -5.18
C CYS A 127 -9.86 11.22 -5.26
N ARG A 128 -9.42 10.72 -6.43
CA ARG A 128 -8.02 10.36 -6.70
C ARG A 128 -7.09 11.56 -6.54
N LEU A 129 -7.54 12.75 -6.93
CA LEU A 129 -6.80 13.99 -6.76
C LEU A 129 -6.60 14.33 -5.29
N LYS A 130 -7.69 14.38 -4.51
CA LYS A 130 -7.62 14.63 -3.06
C LYS A 130 -6.72 13.60 -2.36
N PHE A 131 -6.83 12.34 -2.75
CA PHE A 131 -5.96 11.27 -2.25
C PHE A 131 -4.48 11.50 -2.61
N ALA A 132 -4.17 11.85 -3.85
CA ALA A 132 -2.80 12.11 -4.28
C ALA A 132 -2.17 13.30 -3.54
N GLN A 133 -2.97 14.33 -3.24
CA GLN A 133 -2.54 15.46 -2.41
C GLN A 133 -2.18 15.02 -1.01
N LEU A 134 -3.05 14.25 -0.36
CA LEU A 134 -2.80 13.70 0.96
C LEU A 134 -1.52 12.85 0.99
N CYS A 135 -1.30 12.02 -0.02
CA CYS A 135 -0.05 11.26 -0.18
C CYS A 135 1.18 12.18 -0.26
N ARG A 136 1.11 13.25 -1.07
CA ARG A 136 2.22 14.19 -1.22
C ARG A 136 2.50 14.97 0.06
N GLU A 137 1.48 15.49 0.72
CA GLU A 137 1.60 16.19 2.00
C GLU A 137 2.17 15.28 3.10
N SER A 138 1.81 14.00 3.09
CA SER A 138 2.38 13.01 4.01
C SER A 138 3.88 12.79 3.76
N MET A 139 4.29 12.71 2.49
CA MET A 139 5.72 12.63 2.13
C MET A 139 6.48 13.89 2.57
N ASP A 140 5.93 15.07 2.28
CA ASP A 140 6.52 16.36 2.68
C ASP A 140 6.70 16.44 4.20
N ALA A 141 5.68 16.04 4.97
CA ALA A 141 5.72 16.05 6.43
C ALA A 141 6.78 15.09 6.99
N ILE A 142 6.84 13.85 6.47
CA ILE A 142 7.84 12.87 6.86
C ILE A 142 9.25 13.38 6.52
N GLN A 143 9.46 13.89 5.31
CA GLN A 143 10.76 14.39 4.87
C GLN A 143 11.21 15.62 5.67
N HIS A 144 10.29 16.53 5.98
CA HIS A 144 10.56 17.68 6.83
C HIS A 144 10.96 17.25 8.24
N ALA A 145 10.25 16.29 8.85
CA ALA A 145 10.62 15.75 10.16
C ALA A 145 12.02 15.13 10.15
N LYS A 146 12.34 14.32 9.13
CA LYS A 146 13.68 13.71 8.98
C LYS A 146 14.80 14.74 8.88
N THR A 147 14.57 15.85 8.19
CA THR A 147 15.63 16.83 7.85
C THR A 147 15.77 17.95 8.86
N THR A 148 14.65 18.42 9.42
CA THR A 148 14.61 19.66 10.22
C THR A 148 14.37 19.37 11.70
N GLN A 149 13.77 18.23 12.03
CA GLN A 149 13.41 17.85 13.38
C GLN A 149 13.82 16.39 13.70
N PRO A 150 15.09 16.00 13.43
CA PRO A 150 15.52 14.61 13.55
C PRO A 150 15.47 14.09 14.99
N SER A 151 15.35 14.96 16.00
CA SER A 151 15.16 14.56 17.41
C SER A 151 13.70 14.35 17.82
N GLN A 152 12.73 14.66 16.95
CA GLN A 152 11.33 14.42 17.24
C GLN A 152 10.95 12.96 17.02
N LEU A 153 10.03 12.47 17.87
CA LEU A 153 9.47 11.14 17.72
C LEU A 153 8.65 11.07 16.43
N ILE A 154 9.02 10.15 15.54
CA ILE A 154 8.30 9.90 14.29
C ILE A 154 6.88 9.36 14.56
N TYR A 155 6.67 8.70 15.70
CA TYR A 155 5.42 8.01 16.01
C TYR A 155 4.19 8.94 16.13
N PRO A 156 4.22 10.04 16.91
CA PRO A 156 3.15 11.04 16.89
C PRO A 156 2.81 11.58 15.50
N LEU A 157 3.81 11.84 14.65
CA LEU A 157 3.57 12.31 13.28
C LEU A 157 2.83 11.27 12.44
N ILE A 158 3.16 10.00 12.61
CA ILE A 158 2.47 8.89 11.94
C ILE A 158 0.98 8.85 12.34
N LEU A 159 0.66 9.08 13.61
CA LEU A 159 -0.72 9.18 14.08
C LEU A 159 -1.44 10.40 13.48
N GLU A 160 -0.79 11.57 13.42
CA GLU A 160 -1.38 12.77 12.81
C GLU A 160 -1.69 12.57 11.32
N ILE A 161 -0.76 11.96 10.58
CA ILE A 161 -0.98 11.62 9.16
C ILE A 161 -2.12 10.61 9.05
N SER A 162 -2.14 9.58 9.89
CA SER A 162 -3.21 8.58 9.94
C SER A 162 -4.60 9.19 10.12
N ASP A 163 -4.73 10.16 11.03
CA ASP A 163 -5.99 10.86 11.29
C ASP A 163 -6.51 11.57 10.03
N LYS A 164 -5.61 12.14 9.20
CA LYS A 164 -5.97 12.77 7.92
C LYS A 164 -6.50 11.74 6.91
N TYR A 165 -5.87 10.57 6.81
CA TYR A 165 -6.36 9.45 5.98
C TYR A 165 -7.73 8.96 6.45
N MET A 166 -7.91 8.80 7.76
CA MET A 166 -9.18 8.35 8.34
C MET A 166 -10.28 9.40 8.17
N SER A 167 -9.97 10.71 8.26
CA SER A 167 -10.93 11.77 7.93
C SER A 167 -11.34 11.72 6.47
N PHE A 168 -10.37 11.56 5.56
CA PHE A 168 -10.66 11.44 4.15
C PHE A 168 -11.57 10.24 3.84
N LEU A 169 -11.34 9.08 4.47
CA LEU A 169 -12.23 7.90 4.35
C LEU A 169 -13.67 8.19 4.80
N ARG A 170 -13.87 8.91 5.91
CA ARG A 170 -15.20 9.30 6.41
C ARG A 170 -15.91 10.29 5.47
N GLU A 171 -15.15 11.18 4.85
CA GLU A 171 -15.65 12.22 3.94
C GLU A 171 -15.92 11.73 2.52
N LEU A 172 -15.51 10.50 2.17
CA LEU A 172 -15.76 9.94 0.85
C LEU A 172 -17.25 10.00 0.47
N PRO A 173 -17.57 10.28 -0.81
CA PRO A 173 -18.93 10.15 -1.31
C PRO A 173 -19.49 8.76 -1.03
N TRP A 174 -20.79 8.68 -0.72
CA TRP A 174 -21.46 7.43 -0.32
C TRP A 174 -21.21 6.25 -1.28
N PHE A 175 -21.08 6.53 -2.59
CA PHE A 175 -20.84 5.52 -3.62
C PHE A 175 -19.39 5.00 -3.66
N PHE A 176 -18.43 5.64 -2.97
CA PHE A 176 -17.06 5.17 -2.81
C PHE A 176 -16.73 4.63 -1.41
N ARG A 177 -17.67 4.63 -0.48
CA ARG A 177 -17.48 4.01 0.85
C ARG A 177 -17.52 2.48 0.75
N LEU A 178 -16.76 1.82 1.63
CA LEU A 178 -16.72 0.36 1.70
C LEU A 178 -17.97 -0.20 2.40
N GLU A 179 -18.30 0.34 3.57
CA GLU A 179 -19.31 -0.18 4.50
C GLU A 179 -20.28 0.94 4.85
N ASP A 180 -21.51 0.82 4.36
CA ASP A 180 -22.65 1.62 4.79
C ASP A 180 -23.91 0.84 4.34
N GLU A 181 -24.52 0.09 5.26
CA GLU A 181 -25.67 -0.78 4.95
C GLU A 181 -26.84 0.03 4.38
N GLU A 182 -27.01 1.28 4.84
CA GLU A 182 -28.06 2.20 4.39
C GLU A 182 -27.92 2.52 2.88
N ASP A 183 -26.69 2.58 2.38
CA ASP A 183 -26.40 2.91 0.99
C ASP A 183 -26.18 1.69 0.10
N GLU A 184 -26.17 0.45 0.62
CA GLU A 184 -25.83 -0.76 -0.17
C GLU A 184 -26.79 -0.99 -1.35
N ALA A 185 -28.10 -0.90 -1.11
CA ALA A 185 -29.11 -1.06 -2.15
C ALA A 185 -28.99 0.03 -3.23
N LYS A 186 -28.76 1.28 -2.80
CA LYS A 186 -28.58 2.43 -3.67
C LYS A 186 -27.29 2.34 -4.50
N ARG A 187 -26.20 1.84 -3.90
CA ARG A 187 -24.92 1.57 -4.57
C ARG A 187 -25.05 0.45 -5.59
N THR A 188 -25.82 -0.58 -5.26
CA THR A 188 -26.10 -1.70 -6.16
C THR A 188 -26.86 -1.23 -7.40
N ASP A 189 -27.90 -0.41 -7.23
CA ASP A 189 -28.63 0.21 -8.34
C ASP A 189 -27.73 1.13 -9.18
N LEU A 190 -26.92 1.97 -8.54
CA LEU A 190 -25.96 2.83 -9.24
C LEU A 190 -24.94 2.00 -10.03
N THR A 191 -24.42 0.92 -9.46
CA THR A 191 -23.44 0.04 -10.14
C THR A 191 -24.05 -0.65 -11.36
N LYS A 192 -25.36 -0.99 -11.33
CA LYS A 192 -26.04 -1.53 -12.53
C LYS A 192 -26.09 -0.52 -13.66
N LYS A 193 -26.31 0.76 -13.33
CA LYS A 193 -26.37 1.87 -14.30
C LYS A 193 -24.99 2.33 -14.76
N GLN A 194 -24.01 2.30 -13.86
CA GLN A 194 -22.65 2.79 -14.05
C GLN A 194 -21.65 1.75 -13.51
N PRO A 195 -21.36 0.67 -14.27
CA PRO A 195 -20.54 -0.46 -13.78
C PRO A 195 -19.13 -0.07 -13.35
N TYR A 196 -18.57 0.97 -13.95
CA TYR A 196 -17.22 1.49 -13.65
C TYR A 196 -17.07 1.99 -12.21
N ILE A 197 -18.15 2.41 -11.53
CA ILE A 197 -18.08 2.93 -10.16
C ILE A 197 -17.56 1.87 -9.19
N SER A 198 -17.97 0.61 -9.37
CA SER A 198 -17.51 -0.50 -8.53
C SER A 198 -15.99 -0.69 -8.61
N HIS A 199 -15.43 -0.61 -9.81
CA HIS A 199 -14.00 -0.69 -10.08
C HIS A 199 -13.26 0.53 -9.50
N GLN A 200 -13.75 1.74 -9.78
CA GLN A 200 -13.18 2.99 -9.26
C GLN A 200 -13.15 3.01 -7.72
N ARG A 201 -14.22 2.53 -7.08
CA ARG A 201 -14.29 2.35 -5.62
C ARG A 201 -13.21 1.41 -5.12
N ALA A 202 -13.08 0.23 -5.73
CA ALA A 202 -12.08 -0.76 -5.36
C ALA A 202 -10.66 -0.18 -5.48
N VAL A 203 -10.33 0.45 -6.62
CA VAL A 203 -9.04 1.11 -6.86
C VAL A 203 -8.74 2.17 -5.81
N LEU A 204 -9.69 3.06 -5.54
CA LEU A 204 -9.52 4.17 -4.59
C LEU A 204 -9.28 3.65 -3.18
N LEU A 205 -10.18 2.80 -2.67
CA LEU A 205 -10.10 2.28 -1.31
C LEU A 205 -8.86 1.43 -1.10
N TYR A 206 -8.54 0.57 -2.06
CA TYR A 206 -7.32 -0.24 -2.02
C TYR A 206 -6.08 0.65 -1.99
N GLY A 207 -6.10 1.73 -2.78
CA GLY A 207 -5.08 2.76 -2.75
C GLY A 207 -4.90 3.36 -1.35
N ILE A 208 -5.99 3.79 -0.72
CA ILE A 208 -5.96 4.43 0.61
C ILE A 208 -5.46 3.46 1.69
N TYR A 209 -6.07 2.28 1.81
CA TYR A 209 -5.71 1.29 2.85
C TYR A 209 -4.27 0.77 2.67
N SER A 210 -3.76 0.68 1.44
CA SER A 210 -2.37 0.25 1.24
C SER A 210 -1.36 1.29 1.76
N ARG A 211 -1.63 2.60 1.60
CA ARG A 211 -0.74 3.65 2.14
C ARG A 211 -0.89 3.77 3.65
N LEU A 212 -2.12 3.74 4.16
CA LEU A 212 -2.40 3.82 5.58
C LEU A 212 -1.82 2.62 6.34
N GLY A 213 -2.08 1.40 5.88
CA GLY A 213 -1.51 0.19 6.50
C GLY A 213 0.02 0.19 6.48
N ARG A 214 0.62 0.64 5.36
CA ARG A 214 2.08 0.77 5.25
C ARG A 214 2.65 1.80 6.24
N LEU A 215 1.94 2.91 6.48
CA LEU A 215 2.33 3.93 7.46
C LEU A 215 2.45 3.35 8.87
N HIS A 216 1.52 2.46 9.26
CA HIS A 216 1.49 1.84 10.59
C HIS A 216 2.34 0.57 10.72
N ARG A 217 2.65 -0.11 9.61
CA ARG A 217 3.38 -1.39 9.58
C ARG A 217 4.63 -1.43 10.49
N PRO A 218 5.49 -0.38 10.55
CA PRO A 218 6.66 -0.37 11.43
C PRO A 218 6.33 -0.44 12.94
N PHE A 219 5.10 -0.11 13.32
CA PHE A 219 4.68 -0.07 14.72
C PHE A 219 3.74 -1.21 15.10
N VAL A 220 3.29 -2.03 14.13
CA VAL A 220 2.39 -3.16 14.41
C VAL A 220 3.10 -4.20 15.27
N THR A 221 4.31 -4.63 14.90
CA THR A 221 5.08 -5.61 15.69
C THR A 221 5.39 -5.08 17.09
N LYS A 222 5.65 -3.77 17.24
CA LYS A 222 5.83 -3.14 18.56
C LYS A 222 4.54 -3.19 19.37
N GLY A 223 3.40 -2.91 18.74
CA GLY A 223 2.09 -2.94 19.39
C GLY A 223 1.60 -4.31 19.83
N ILE A 224 2.21 -5.40 19.35
CA ILE A 224 1.98 -6.76 19.88
C ILE A 224 2.51 -6.85 21.32
N ALA A 225 3.67 -6.25 21.61
CA ALA A 225 4.32 -6.36 22.91
C ALA A 225 4.05 -5.14 23.82
N ASP A 226 3.85 -3.96 23.26
CA ASP A 226 3.76 -2.69 23.97
C ASP A 226 2.42 -1.97 23.71
N PRO A 227 1.56 -1.81 24.74
CA PRO A 227 0.30 -1.08 24.64
C PRO A 227 0.44 0.37 24.15
N GLY A 228 1.60 1.00 24.31
CA GLY A 228 1.88 2.34 23.79
C GLY A 228 1.74 2.46 22.26
N PHE A 229 1.86 1.34 21.54
CA PHE A 229 1.71 1.27 20.08
C PHE A 229 0.38 0.64 19.63
N ALA A 230 -0.56 0.40 20.55
CA ALA A 230 -1.83 -0.28 20.27
C ALA A 230 -2.66 0.40 19.16
N GLY A 231 -2.62 1.73 19.07
CA GLY A 231 -3.31 2.47 17.99
C GLY A 231 -2.82 2.06 16.60
N SER A 232 -1.51 1.91 16.42
CA SER A 232 -0.95 1.47 15.13
C SER A 232 -1.17 -0.01 14.87
N TYR A 233 -1.10 -0.85 15.91
CA TYR A 233 -1.46 -2.26 15.79
C TYR A 233 -2.90 -2.39 15.25
N ASN A 234 -3.88 -1.76 15.89
CA ASN A 234 -5.27 -1.84 15.49
C ASN A 234 -5.50 -1.35 14.05
N ILE A 235 -4.99 -0.17 13.70
CA ILE A 235 -5.18 0.40 12.36
C ILE A 235 -4.47 -0.44 11.29
N GLY A 236 -3.25 -0.94 11.58
CA GLY A 236 -2.49 -1.77 10.65
C GLY A 236 -3.20 -3.08 10.34
N ILE A 237 -3.72 -3.75 11.36
CA ILE A 237 -4.50 -4.99 11.22
C ILE A 237 -5.81 -4.72 10.47
N GLU A 238 -6.55 -3.66 10.83
CA GLU A 238 -7.78 -3.30 10.14
C GLU A 238 -7.52 -3.03 8.65
N CYS A 239 -6.48 -2.26 8.31
CA CYS A 239 -6.11 -2.00 6.92
C CYS A 239 -5.82 -3.29 6.14
N ALA A 240 -5.10 -4.24 6.74
CA ALA A 240 -4.81 -5.52 6.09
C ALA A 240 -6.09 -6.32 5.83
N GLU A 241 -7.01 -6.38 6.78
CA GLU A 241 -8.32 -7.04 6.62
C GLU A 241 -9.16 -6.37 5.52
N ARG A 242 -9.20 -5.03 5.48
CA ARG A 242 -9.91 -4.29 4.41
C ARG A 242 -9.33 -4.58 3.04
N LEU A 243 -8.00 -4.68 2.90
CA LEU A 243 -7.34 -5.04 1.64
C LEU A 243 -7.72 -6.45 1.18
N LEU A 244 -7.72 -7.44 2.08
CA LEU A 244 -8.15 -8.81 1.73
C LEU A 244 -9.64 -8.86 1.36
N ARG A 245 -10.50 -8.10 2.05
CA ARG A 245 -11.93 -8.00 1.73
C ARG A 245 -12.14 -7.44 0.32
N ILE A 246 -11.48 -6.33 -0.02
CA ILE A 246 -11.57 -5.73 -1.37
C ILE A 246 -11.06 -6.73 -2.42
N ARG A 247 -9.97 -7.46 -2.12
CA ARG A 247 -9.43 -8.48 -3.03
C ARG A 247 -10.44 -9.59 -3.31
N ARG A 248 -11.14 -10.12 -2.31
CA ARG A 248 -12.21 -11.12 -2.51
C ARG A 248 -13.30 -10.61 -3.43
N MET A 249 -13.76 -9.38 -3.21
CA MET A 249 -14.81 -8.78 -4.04
C MET A 249 -14.42 -8.75 -5.53
N THR A 250 -13.13 -8.59 -5.84
CA THR A 250 -12.63 -8.57 -7.23
C THR A 250 -12.55 -9.96 -7.87
N ALA A 251 -12.47 -11.02 -7.07
CA ALA A 251 -12.44 -12.41 -7.53
C ALA A 251 -13.83 -13.03 -7.70
N VAL A 252 -14.81 -12.60 -6.88
CA VAL A 252 -16.16 -13.19 -6.82
C VAL A 252 -17.11 -12.61 -7.87
N HIS A 253 -16.87 -11.37 -8.34
CA HIS A 253 -17.78 -10.69 -9.24
C HIS A 253 -17.34 -10.84 -10.70
N GLY A 254 -18.22 -11.39 -11.56
CA GLY A 254 -18.03 -11.49 -13.02
C GLY A 254 -17.97 -10.15 -13.78
N SER A 255 -17.63 -9.05 -13.10
CA SER A 255 -17.37 -7.75 -13.70
C SER A 255 -15.99 -7.75 -14.33
N GLN A 256 -15.93 -7.60 -15.66
CA GLN A 256 -14.68 -7.53 -16.42
C GLN A 256 -13.73 -6.44 -15.91
N LEU A 257 -14.27 -5.31 -15.42
CA LEU A 257 -13.45 -4.22 -14.87
C LEU A 257 -12.82 -4.57 -13.52
N LEU A 258 -13.54 -5.28 -12.65
CA LEU A 258 -12.98 -5.76 -11.38
C LEU A 258 -11.94 -6.86 -11.60
N ASP A 259 -12.14 -7.70 -12.61
CA ASP A 259 -11.17 -8.71 -13.04
C ASP A 259 -9.87 -8.04 -13.57
N ILE A 260 -9.96 -6.96 -14.37
CA ILE A 260 -8.77 -6.18 -14.77
C ILE A 260 -8.00 -5.66 -13.55
N PHE A 261 -8.71 -5.11 -12.55
CA PHE A 261 -8.07 -4.66 -11.32
C PHE A 261 -7.41 -5.82 -10.55
N GLY A 262 -8.08 -6.98 -10.45
CA GLY A 262 -7.53 -8.18 -9.85
C GLY A 262 -6.27 -8.69 -10.57
N ARG A 263 -6.11 -8.37 -11.86
CA ARG A 263 -4.93 -8.73 -12.64
C ARG A 263 -3.71 -7.85 -12.39
N SER A 264 -3.87 -6.68 -11.76
CA SER A 264 -2.77 -5.74 -11.51
C SER A 264 -1.67 -6.32 -10.60
N GLN A 265 -0.41 -6.21 -11.03
CA GLN A 265 0.76 -6.65 -10.27
C GLN A 265 0.94 -5.84 -8.97
N SER A 266 0.64 -4.54 -9.03
CA SER A 266 0.70 -3.65 -7.86
C SER A 266 -0.31 -4.07 -6.80
N VAL A 267 -1.50 -4.52 -7.21
CA VAL A 267 -2.51 -5.04 -6.29
C VAL A 267 -2.00 -6.30 -5.60
N ASP A 268 -1.43 -7.25 -6.33
CA ASP A 268 -0.90 -8.48 -5.74
C ASP A 268 0.19 -8.21 -4.69
N GLN A 269 1.12 -7.28 -4.96
CA GLN A 269 2.18 -6.92 -4.01
C GLN A 269 1.62 -6.37 -2.69
N HIS A 270 0.64 -5.47 -2.75
CA HIS A 270 0.01 -4.93 -1.55
C HIS A 270 -0.86 -5.98 -0.83
N THR A 271 -1.48 -6.90 -1.57
CA THR A 271 -2.28 -7.99 -1.00
C THR A 271 -1.36 -8.93 -0.22
N PHE A 272 -0.22 -9.29 -0.82
CA PHE A 272 0.78 -10.12 -0.17
C PHE A 272 1.30 -9.49 1.13
N ASN A 273 1.63 -8.21 1.13
CA ASN A 273 2.07 -7.50 2.34
C ASN A 273 0.99 -7.49 3.45
N ALA A 274 -0.29 -7.35 3.08
CA ALA A 274 -1.40 -7.46 4.02
C ALA A 274 -1.53 -8.87 4.60
N MET A 275 -1.44 -9.91 3.76
CA MET A 275 -1.45 -11.30 4.22
C MET A 275 -0.29 -11.59 5.17
N LEU A 276 0.92 -11.13 4.83
CA LEU A 276 2.10 -11.29 5.67
C LEU A 276 1.90 -10.66 7.04
N LEU A 277 1.35 -9.44 7.11
CA LEU A 277 1.05 -8.78 8.38
C LEU A 277 0.06 -9.57 9.23
N LEU A 278 -1.01 -10.10 8.62
CA LEU A 278 -2.00 -10.93 9.31
C LEU A 278 -1.42 -12.27 9.73
N THR A 279 -0.52 -12.87 8.96
CA THR A 279 0.19 -14.10 9.35
C THR A 279 1.05 -13.87 10.58
N ILE A 280 1.78 -12.75 10.64
CA ILE A 280 2.57 -12.37 11.83
C ILE A 280 1.67 -12.26 13.04
N ASP A 281 0.53 -11.60 12.90
CA ASP A 281 -0.44 -11.46 14.00
C ASP A 281 -1.07 -12.80 14.43
N VAL A 282 -1.41 -13.67 13.47
CA VAL A 282 -1.89 -15.04 13.74
C VAL A 282 -0.84 -15.85 14.50
N MET A 283 0.45 -15.69 14.17
CA MET A 283 1.55 -16.37 14.87
C MET A 283 1.78 -15.81 16.28
N ALA A 284 1.60 -14.51 16.48
CA ALA A 284 1.72 -13.87 17.79
C ALA A 284 0.56 -14.23 18.74
N HIS A 285 -0.65 -14.45 18.18
CA HIS A 285 -1.88 -14.67 18.96
C HIS A 285 -2.62 -15.95 18.57
N PRO A 286 -1.98 -17.14 18.55
CA PRO A 286 -2.48 -18.34 17.86
C PRO A 286 -3.84 -18.85 18.34
N ASN A 287 -4.24 -18.52 19.57
CA ASN A 287 -5.48 -18.97 20.19
C ASN A 287 -6.58 -17.90 20.21
N SER A 288 -6.42 -16.77 19.52
CA SER A 288 -7.46 -15.74 19.46
C SER A 288 -8.55 -16.13 18.44
N PRO A 289 -9.84 -15.83 18.70
CA PRO A 289 -10.92 -16.06 17.74
C PRO A 289 -10.68 -15.34 16.40
N ASP A 290 -10.06 -14.15 16.44
CA ASP A 290 -9.71 -13.40 15.25
C ASP A 290 -8.61 -14.10 14.43
N SER A 291 -7.69 -14.82 15.08
CA SER A 291 -6.61 -15.51 14.39
C SER A 291 -7.11 -16.68 13.54
N GLU A 292 -8.18 -17.38 13.95
CA GLU A 292 -8.81 -18.40 13.11
C GLU A 292 -9.44 -17.79 11.85
N ARG A 293 -10.18 -16.69 12.01
CA ARG A 293 -10.76 -15.94 10.88
C ARG A 293 -9.68 -15.39 9.95
N ARG A 294 -8.66 -14.72 10.49
CA ARG A 294 -7.53 -14.16 9.73
C ARG A 294 -6.77 -15.25 8.98
N ARG A 295 -6.54 -16.41 9.61
CA ARG A 295 -5.94 -17.59 8.98
C ARG A 295 -6.75 -18.06 7.78
N ALA A 296 -8.07 -18.21 7.94
CA ALA A 296 -8.96 -18.60 6.84
C ALA A 296 -8.93 -17.59 5.70
N ASP A 297 -9.02 -16.30 6.02
CA ASP A 297 -8.94 -15.20 5.06
C ASP A 297 -7.61 -15.21 4.27
N VAL A 298 -6.48 -15.42 4.93
CA VAL A 298 -5.16 -15.50 4.27
C VAL A 298 -5.09 -16.72 3.34
N ILE A 299 -5.54 -17.89 3.81
CA ILE A 299 -5.56 -19.11 2.98
C ILE A 299 -6.40 -18.92 1.72
N GLU A 300 -7.59 -18.35 1.86
CA GLU A 300 -8.49 -18.07 0.73
C GLU A 300 -7.81 -17.15 -0.30
N ILE A 301 -7.18 -16.06 0.16
CA ILE A 301 -6.51 -15.13 -0.74
C ILE A 301 -5.28 -15.76 -1.40
N CYS A 302 -4.51 -16.58 -0.70
CA CYS A 302 -3.42 -17.35 -1.31
C CYS A 302 -3.92 -18.18 -2.50
N HIS A 303 -5.06 -18.87 -2.37
CA HIS A 303 -5.66 -19.61 -3.49
C HIS A 303 -6.11 -18.70 -4.62
N ILE A 304 -6.75 -17.55 -4.32
CA ILE A 304 -7.12 -16.58 -5.36
C ILE A 304 -5.91 -16.10 -6.17
N LEU A 305 -4.77 -15.85 -5.52
CA LEU A 305 -3.53 -15.44 -6.20
C LEU A 305 -2.91 -16.58 -7.02
N GLN A 306 -2.88 -17.80 -6.49
CA GLN A 306 -2.36 -18.98 -7.20
C GLN A 306 -3.21 -19.31 -8.43
N ASP A 307 -4.55 -19.30 -8.29
CA ASP A 307 -5.47 -19.55 -9.39
C ASP A 307 -5.32 -18.51 -10.51
N LYS A 308 -5.16 -17.23 -10.15
CA LYS A 308 -4.86 -16.17 -11.12
C LYS A 308 -3.58 -16.48 -11.88
N HIS A 309 -2.50 -16.82 -11.18
CA HIS A 309 -1.19 -17.11 -11.76
C HIS A 309 -1.29 -18.25 -12.80
N VAL A 310 -1.98 -19.33 -12.44
CA VAL A 310 -2.24 -20.48 -13.32
C VAL A 310 -3.08 -20.06 -14.54
N ARG A 311 -4.19 -19.33 -14.34
CA ARG A 311 -5.07 -18.89 -15.44
C ARG A 311 -4.38 -17.99 -16.45
N LEU A 312 -3.47 -17.13 -16.01
CA LEU A 312 -2.75 -16.20 -16.88
C LEU A 312 -1.50 -16.83 -17.54
N GLY A 313 -1.16 -18.09 -17.21
CA GLY A 313 -0.01 -18.78 -17.78
C GLY A 313 1.33 -18.07 -17.49
N GLN A 314 1.42 -17.32 -16.39
CA GLN A 314 2.62 -16.56 -16.06
C GLN A 314 3.71 -17.52 -15.53
N PRO A 315 4.99 -17.32 -15.87
CA PRO A 315 6.07 -18.07 -15.23
C PRO A 315 6.13 -17.71 -13.75
N ALA A 316 6.43 -18.69 -12.88
CA ALA A 316 6.53 -18.46 -11.44
C ALA A 316 7.48 -17.29 -11.15
N ASN A 317 6.94 -16.22 -10.57
CA ASN A 317 7.70 -15.04 -10.16
C ASN A 317 7.90 -15.05 -8.63
N GLY A 318 8.62 -14.05 -8.10
CA GLY A 318 8.87 -13.90 -6.67
C GLY A 318 7.61 -13.95 -5.82
N ILE A 319 6.55 -13.25 -6.24
CA ILE A 319 5.27 -13.21 -5.52
C ILE A 319 4.65 -14.61 -5.44
N SER A 320 4.61 -15.37 -6.53
CA SER A 320 4.01 -16.72 -6.52
C SER A 320 4.73 -17.68 -5.57
N ARG A 321 6.07 -17.59 -5.48
CA ARG A 321 6.85 -18.34 -4.49
C ARG A 321 6.55 -17.88 -3.05
N ALA A 322 6.55 -16.57 -2.82
CA ALA A 322 6.28 -16.00 -1.50
C ALA A 322 4.85 -16.33 -1.00
N VAL A 323 3.86 -16.33 -1.89
CA VAL A 323 2.48 -16.75 -1.59
C VAL A 323 2.42 -18.21 -1.18
N GLN A 324 3.17 -19.09 -1.86
CA GLN A 324 3.25 -20.52 -1.49
C GLN A 324 3.90 -20.70 -0.11
N MET A 325 5.02 -20.02 0.16
CA MET A 325 5.67 -20.06 1.47
C MET A 325 4.74 -19.59 2.59
N LEU A 326 4.03 -18.48 2.37
CA LEU A 326 3.08 -17.95 3.34
C LEU A 326 1.94 -18.95 3.61
N LEU A 327 1.41 -19.59 2.56
CA LEU A 327 0.37 -20.61 2.69
C LEU A 327 0.85 -21.79 3.55
N ASP A 328 2.10 -22.23 3.38
CA ASP A 328 2.68 -23.32 4.16
C ASP A 328 2.88 -22.92 5.63
N ILE A 329 3.34 -21.70 5.90
CA ILE A 329 3.47 -21.15 7.27
C ILE A 329 2.10 -21.10 7.97
N VAL A 330 1.09 -20.55 7.29
CA VAL A 330 -0.26 -20.36 7.84
C VAL A 330 -0.99 -21.69 8.04
N ARG A 331 -0.67 -22.74 7.28
CA ARG A 331 -1.22 -24.08 7.50
C ARG A 331 -0.55 -24.80 8.67
N ASN A 332 0.76 -24.60 8.86
CA ASN A 332 1.54 -25.34 9.85
C ASN A 332 1.55 -24.71 11.25
N SER A 333 1.13 -23.45 11.38
CA SER A 333 1.11 -22.71 12.66
C SER A 333 0.12 -23.24 13.71
N ASN A 334 -0.67 -24.29 13.40
CA ASN A 334 -1.56 -24.98 14.34
C ASN A 334 -1.05 -26.35 14.82
N ARG A 335 0.17 -26.78 14.48
CA ARG A 335 0.70 -28.04 15.04
C ARG A 335 1.16 -27.79 16.48
N PRO A 336 0.55 -28.43 17.50
CA PRO A 336 1.15 -28.42 18.83
C PRO A 336 2.55 -29.05 18.71
N HIS A 337 3.55 -28.39 19.29
CA HIS A 337 4.90 -28.94 19.41
C HIS A 337 4.83 -30.15 20.36
N ILE A 338 4.47 -31.32 19.84
CA ILE A 338 4.56 -32.57 20.58
C ILE A 338 6.05 -32.81 20.80
N LYS A 339 6.51 -32.58 22.03
CA LYS A 339 7.85 -32.95 22.46
C LYS A 339 7.91 -34.48 22.45
N ASP A 340 8.58 -35.07 21.47
CA ASP A 340 9.09 -36.43 21.57
C ASP A 340 10.13 -36.47 22.69
N LYS A 341 9.64 -36.60 23.92
CA LYS A 341 10.44 -36.77 25.13
C LYS A 341 10.15 -38.13 25.74
N ASP A 342 10.13 -39.17 24.90
CA ASP A 342 10.20 -40.56 25.34
C ASP A 342 11.17 -41.33 24.44
N ARG A 343 12.47 -41.07 24.67
CA ARG A 343 13.50 -42.10 24.50
C ARG A 343 14.66 -41.81 25.43
N ILE A 344 14.48 -42.28 26.66
CA ILE A 344 15.56 -42.64 27.58
C ILE A 344 16.45 -43.64 26.84
N ASP A 345 17.73 -43.31 26.63
CA ASP A 345 18.76 -43.99 27.43
C ASP A 345 20.16 -43.37 27.32
N SER A 346 20.71 -43.16 28.53
CA SER A 346 22.07 -43.54 28.93
C SER A 346 23.30 -42.71 28.51
N THR A 347 23.94 -42.20 29.57
CA THR A 347 25.38 -42.00 29.84
C THR A 347 26.04 -40.68 29.48
N GLY A 348 26.64 -40.04 30.51
CA GLY A 348 27.67 -39.02 30.35
C GLY A 348 27.62 -37.86 31.34
N GLN A 349 27.74 -38.12 32.64
CA GLN A 349 28.15 -37.10 33.63
C GLN A 349 29.52 -36.52 33.24
N VAL A 350 29.71 -35.19 33.32
CA VAL A 350 30.80 -34.54 34.09
C VAL A 350 30.40 -33.08 34.42
N SER A 351 30.19 -32.84 35.71
CA SER A 351 30.63 -31.74 36.61
C SER A 351 30.93 -30.33 36.02
N SER A 352 30.23 -29.28 36.50
CA SER A 352 30.66 -28.32 37.56
C SER A 352 31.65 -27.25 37.08
N ASN A 353 31.61 -25.95 37.38
CA ASN A 353 31.17 -25.26 38.60
C ASN A 353 31.30 -23.71 38.40
N THR A 354 30.50 -22.93 39.14
CA THR A 354 30.75 -21.55 39.70
C THR A 354 31.07 -20.36 38.76
N ALA A 355 30.87 -19.09 39.14
CA ALA A 355 29.92 -18.33 39.97
C ALA A 355 30.32 -16.84 39.82
N GLN A 356 29.32 -15.96 39.66
CA GLN A 356 29.19 -14.55 40.07
C GLN A 356 30.44 -13.66 40.33
N SER A 357 30.43 -12.44 39.76
CA SER A 357 30.28 -11.21 40.57
C SER A 357 29.92 -10.00 39.71
N MET A 358 28.96 -9.22 40.21
CA MET A 358 28.62 -7.86 39.76
C MET A 358 29.78 -6.91 40.06
N ASP A 359 29.91 -5.87 39.24
CA ASP A 359 30.11 -4.53 39.78
C ASP A 359 29.53 -3.47 38.84
N SER A 360 28.74 -2.59 39.46
CA SER A 360 27.96 -1.53 38.84
C SER A 360 28.70 -0.20 38.98
N LEU A 361 28.80 0.55 37.87
CA LEU A 361 29.14 1.98 37.90
C LEU A 361 28.17 2.73 36.98
N VAL A 362 27.27 3.49 37.61
CA VAL A 362 26.41 4.50 36.99
C VAL A 362 27.14 5.83 37.01
N VAL A 363 27.24 6.49 35.85
CA VAL A 363 27.41 7.95 35.74
C VAL A 363 26.55 8.41 34.53
N PRO A 364 25.86 9.57 34.59
CA PRO A 364 24.73 9.86 33.73
C PRO A 364 25.06 10.77 32.52
N ASP A 365 24.04 10.90 31.68
CA ASP A 365 23.68 12.04 30.84
C ASP A 365 24.07 12.11 29.35
N GLN A 366 23.00 12.30 28.56
CA GLN A 366 22.92 13.12 27.35
C GLN A 366 23.63 12.61 26.09
N CYS A 367 23.22 11.45 25.55
CA CYS A 367 23.42 11.15 24.11
C CYS A 367 22.46 10.08 23.51
N THR A 368 21.29 9.87 24.08
CA THR A 368 20.39 8.76 23.65
C THR A 368 19.31 9.17 22.66
N MET A 369 18.80 10.41 22.74
CA MET A 369 17.66 10.86 21.91
C MET A 369 17.99 11.00 20.42
N ALA A 370 19.21 11.44 20.08
CA ALA A 370 19.63 11.60 18.69
C ALA A 370 19.94 10.24 18.02
N SER A 371 20.38 9.24 18.80
CA SER A 371 20.65 7.90 18.27
C SER A 371 19.34 7.15 18.03
N GLU A 372 18.40 7.15 18.98
CA GLU A 372 17.10 6.47 18.82
C GLU A 372 16.29 6.99 17.63
N ALA A 373 16.27 8.30 17.40
CA ALA A 373 15.54 8.88 16.29
C ALA A 373 16.23 8.61 14.93
N SER A 374 17.57 8.52 14.89
CA SER A 374 18.31 8.07 13.70
C SER A 374 18.07 6.59 13.39
N TYR A 375 18.01 5.72 14.41
CA TYR A 375 17.71 4.28 14.24
C TYR A 375 16.26 4.04 13.80
N GLN A 376 15.30 4.78 14.35
CA GLN A 376 13.89 4.71 13.94
C GLN A 376 13.70 5.15 12.47
N THR A 377 14.48 6.13 12.02
CA THR A 377 14.38 6.70 10.66
C THR A 377 15.00 5.80 9.59
N ALA A 378 16.17 5.19 9.88
CA ALA A 378 16.83 4.25 8.98
C ALA A 378 16.04 2.94 8.82
N TRP A 379 15.45 2.44 9.92
CA TRP A 379 14.63 1.24 9.93
C TRP A 379 13.33 1.39 9.11
N ILE A 380 12.74 2.60 9.09
CA ILE A 380 11.56 2.90 8.26
C ILE A 380 11.92 2.81 6.77
N ASP A 381 13.08 3.31 6.33
CA ASP A 381 13.44 3.29 4.91
C ASP A 381 13.74 1.86 4.42
N GLU A 382 14.42 1.04 5.22
CA GLU A 382 14.76 -0.37 4.92
C GLU A 382 13.52 -1.30 4.89
N PHE A 383 12.58 -1.09 5.80
CA PHE A 383 11.35 -1.89 5.85
C PHE A 383 10.28 -1.43 4.84
N LEU A 384 10.33 -0.16 4.42
CA LEU A 384 9.48 0.37 3.34
C LEU A 384 10.01 0.04 1.94
N SER A 385 11.29 -0.34 1.81
CA SER A 385 11.98 -0.58 0.53
C SER A 385 12.01 -2.03 0.07
N ILE A 386 11.41 -2.99 0.81
CA ILE A 386 11.40 -4.42 0.44
C ILE A 386 10.79 -4.56 -0.97
N SER A 387 11.68 -4.72 -1.94
CA SER A 387 11.35 -4.65 -3.37
C SER A 387 12.07 -5.72 -4.18
N ASP A 388 12.93 -6.53 -3.56
CA ASP A 388 13.71 -7.57 -4.23
C ASP A 388 13.51 -8.96 -3.60
N ASP A 389 13.73 -10.01 -4.40
CA ASP A 389 13.51 -11.42 -4.00
C ASP A 389 14.45 -11.85 -2.85
N GLN A 390 15.65 -11.27 -2.77
CA GLN A 390 16.60 -11.53 -1.67
C GLN A 390 16.16 -10.90 -0.34
N ASP A 391 15.54 -9.72 -0.34
CA ASP A 391 15.03 -9.08 0.87
C ASP A 391 13.86 -9.86 1.48
N MET A 392 13.06 -10.50 0.62
CA MET A 392 11.94 -11.34 1.03
C MET A 392 12.40 -12.62 1.74
N ASP A 393 13.38 -13.33 1.19
CA ASP A 393 13.95 -14.54 1.81
C ASP A 393 14.60 -14.21 3.17
N THR A 394 15.30 -13.06 3.26
CA THR A 394 15.94 -12.59 4.50
C THR A 394 14.91 -12.23 5.57
N LEU A 395 13.82 -11.54 5.18
CA LEU A 395 12.71 -11.24 6.08
C LEU A 395 11.99 -12.51 6.58
N PHE A 396 11.83 -13.53 5.73
CA PHE A 396 11.28 -14.82 6.16
C PHE A 396 12.24 -15.58 7.09
N ASP A 397 13.56 -15.52 6.83
CA ASP A 397 14.59 -16.08 7.70
C ASP A 397 14.66 -15.35 9.06
N GLU A 398 14.46 -14.04 9.11
CA GLU A 398 14.39 -13.24 10.35
C GLU A 398 13.08 -13.48 11.12
N LEU A 399 11.95 -13.60 10.42
CA LEU A 399 10.68 -14.02 11.01
C LEU A 399 10.85 -15.40 11.64
N TRP A 400 11.38 -16.37 10.89
CA TRP A 400 11.61 -17.71 11.42
C TRP A 400 12.67 -17.73 12.54
N GLY A 401 13.72 -16.92 12.41
CA GLY A 401 14.79 -16.72 13.39
C GLY A 401 14.27 -16.20 14.73
N SER A 402 13.47 -15.14 14.71
CA SER A 402 12.87 -14.52 15.89
C SER A 402 11.82 -15.41 16.58
N TYR A 403 11.12 -16.28 15.84
CA TYR A 403 10.26 -17.31 16.45
C TYR A 403 11.06 -18.55 16.92
N SER A 404 12.24 -18.82 16.34
CA SER A 404 13.09 -19.98 16.68
C SER A 404 13.96 -19.79 17.93
N GLU A 405 14.12 -18.56 18.44
CA GLU A 405 14.85 -18.29 19.69
C GLU A 405 14.15 -18.88 20.93
N THR A 406 12.94 -19.44 20.80
CA THR A 406 12.28 -20.18 21.90
C THR A 406 12.40 -21.70 21.87
N SER A 407 12.97 -22.36 20.84
CA SER A 407 13.52 -23.74 20.93
C SER A 407 13.95 -24.32 19.57
N ILE A 408 15.23 -24.72 19.44
CA ILE A 408 15.86 -25.37 18.26
C ILE A 408 15.60 -26.91 18.27
N PRO A 409 15.37 -27.58 17.10
CA PRO A 409 16.43 -28.28 16.35
C PRO A 409 16.57 -27.89 14.85
N SER A 410 17.68 -28.36 14.26
CA SER A 410 18.46 -27.87 13.11
C SER A 410 17.89 -27.94 11.67
N ARG A 411 18.43 -27.03 10.85
CA ARG A 411 18.09 -26.61 9.47
C ARG A 411 18.45 -27.59 8.33
N GLU A 412 18.71 -28.88 8.58
CA GLU A 412 19.37 -29.76 7.59
C GLU A 412 18.46 -30.51 6.59
N GLY A 413 17.15 -30.24 6.55
CA GLY A 413 16.22 -31.02 5.71
C GLY A 413 15.81 -30.42 4.36
N PHE A 414 15.91 -29.10 4.15
CA PHE A 414 15.11 -28.42 3.12
C PHE A 414 15.89 -27.67 2.03
N LEU A 415 17.21 -27.57 2.12
CA LEU A 415 18.04 -26.88 1.12
C LEU A 415 19.06 -27.82 0.49
N ASN A 416 18.60 -28.77 -0.32
CA ASN A 416 19.46 -29.40 -1.33
C ASN A 416 19.57 -28.45 -2.52
N ARG A 417 20.57 -27.56 -2.48
CA ARG A 417 21.06 -26.79 -3.62
C ARG A 417 21.92 -27.71 -4.49
N GLU A 418 21.32 -28.41 -5.45
CA GLU A 418 22.06 -28.85 -6.64
C GLU A 418 21.16 -28.78 -7.87
N GLY A 419 21.61 -28.00 -8.85
CA GLY A 419 21.00 -27.88 -10.17
C GLY A 419 20.56 -26.44 -10.45
N LEU A 420 21.44 -25.67 -11.08
CA LEU A 420 21.17 -24.73 -12.20
C LEU A 420 22.45 -23.92 -12.47
N SER A 421 23.31 -24.49 -13.32
CA SER A 421 24.07 -23.72 -14.33
C SER A 421 23.13 -23.33 -15.46
#